data_AF-A0A957E161-F1
#
_entry.id   AF-A0A957E161-F1
#
_cell.length_a   1.000
_cell.length_b   1.000
_cell.length_c   1.000
_cell.angle_alpha   90.00
_cell.angle_beta   90.00
_cell.angle_gamma   90.00
#
_symmetry.space_group_name_H-M   'P 1'
#
loop_
_entity.id
_entity.type
_entity.pdbx_description
1 polymer ?
#
loop_
_entity_poly.entity_id
_entity_poly.type
_entity_poly.pdbx_seq_one_letter_code
_entity_poly.pdbx_strand_id
1 'polypeptide(L)'
;MSSNTQKFEPQIEQALMVVALQKGVRFSREIRPIILANLDKGRVQFFLDKSEDYQVEDYVWHVAVHYEQWQPYLHQLQVMGDAVAWDSLYIKLQKWAYNHLLRKNFPGSLETRFQDAVDCAGMAAGRLLNARFPYDTAFDPWAHTLLQFVIAKHINKEYKKLNEQIVELDAFEGWTELFVDPKTLDAAQLFDYRQELLAAIDQLTSEARKEVIWRHYFEGRSLKEIASIMDKSPGAVHKLHFDALKALRKIWNSSRDKYE
;
A
#
# COMPACT_ATOMS: atom_id res chain seq x y z
N MET A 1 0.99 -27.65 -16.99
CA MET A 1 1.20 -26.33 -17.62
C MET A 1 -0.10 -25.56 -17.49
N SER A 2 -0.07 -24.34 -16.96
CA SER A 2 -1.28 -23.54 -16.74
C SER A 2 -1.92 -23.14 -18.08
N SER A 3 -3.26 -23.16 -18.16
CA SER A 3 -4.03 -22.82 -19.37
C SER A 3 -3.66 -21.47 -20.00
N ASN A 4 -3.14 -20.53 -19.20
CA ASN A 4 -2.74 -19.20 -19.66
C ASN A 4 -1.36 -19.19 -20.35
N THR A 5 -0.44 -20.09 -19.98
CA THR A 5 0.90 -20.17 -20.59
C THR A 5 0.77 -20.53 -22.07
N GLN A 6 -0.05 -21.54 -22.39
CA GLN A 6 -0.31 -21.97 -23.76
C GLN A 6 -1.03 -20.90 -24.62
N LYS A 7 -1.79 -20.01 -23.98
CA LYS A 7 -2.54 -18.96 -24.67
C LYS A 7 -1.66 -17.81 -25.14
N PHE A 8 -0.73 -17.34 -24.29
CA PHE A 8 0.03 -16.11 -24.56
C PHE A 8 1.44 -16.32 -25.10
N GLU A 9 2.02 -17.52 -24.93
CA GLU A 9 3.39 -17.80 -25.37
C GLU A 9 3.63 -17.51 -26.87
N PRO A 10 2.74 -17.88 -27.82
CA PRO A 10 2.94 -17.54 -29.23
C PRO A 10 2.97 -16.02 -29.50
N GLN A 11 2.15 -15.26 -28.79
CA GLN A 11 2.09 -13.80 -28.92
C GLN A 11 3.34 -13.13 -28.33
N ILE A 12 3.86 -13.69 -27.23
CA ILE A 12 5.11 -13.25 -26.62
C ILE A 12 6.28 -13.48 -27.58
N GLU A 13 6.39 -14.66 -28.19
CA GLU A 13 7.48 -14.95 -29.14
C GLU A 13 7.42 -14.02 -30.36
N GLN A 14 6.21 -13.74 -30.88
CA GLN A 14 6.05 -12.79 -31.98
C GLN A 14 6.51 -11.38 -31.59
N ALA A 15 6.11 -10.88 -30.42
CA ALA A 15 6.55 -9.57 -29.92
C ALA A 15 8.07 -9.53 -29.67
N LEU A 16 8.66 -10.62 -29.18
CA LEU A 16 10.11 -10.74 -28.98
C LEU A 16 10.89 -10.71 -30.29
N MET A 17 10.33 -11.19 -31.41
CA MET A 17 10.93 -11.03 -32.74
C MET A 17 10.97 -9.55 -33.15
N VAL A 18 9.90 -8.79 -32.90
CA VAL A 18 9.87 -7.35 -33.17
C VAL A 18 10.91 -6.61 -32.30
N VAL A 19 11.00 -6.95 -31.02
CA VAL A 19 12.06 -6.40 -30.14
C VAL A 19 13.45 -6.77 -30.66
N ALA A 20 13.66 -8.00 -31.13
CA ALA A 20 14.96 -8.42 -31.68
C ALA A 20 15.35 -7.60 -32.93
N LEU A 21 14.39 -7.24 -33.77
CA LEU A 21 14.61 -6.38 -34.94
C LEU A 21 14.99 -4.95 -34.55
N GLN A 22 14.38 -4.40 -33.49
CA GLN A 22 14.58 -2.99 -33.10
C GLN A 22 15.71 -2.75 -32.10
N LYS A 23 15.88 -3.65 -31.12
CA LYS A 23 16.82 -3.54 -29.99
C LYS A 23 17.96 -4.58 -30.06
N GLY A 24 17.90 -5.50 -31.03
CA GLY A 24 18.91 -6.52 -31.27
C GLY A 24 18.58 -7.88 -30.64
N VAL A 25 19.08 -8.95 -31.28
CA VAL A 25 18.83 -10.34 -30.89
C VAL A 25 19.28 -10.65 -29.47
N ARG A 26 20.43 -10.10 -29.05
CA ARG A 26 20.95 -10.30 -27.69
C ARG A 26 19.99 -9.74 -26.64
N PHE A 27 19.46 -8.53 -26.86
CA PHE A 27 18.53 -7.87 -25.94
C PHE A 27 17.25 -8.68 -25.78
N SER A 28 16.64 -9.09 -26.90
CA SER A 28 15.45 -9.96 -26.90
C SER A 28 15.69 -11.27 -26.14
N ARG A 29 16.86 -11.90 -26.35
CA ARG A 29 17.25 -13.13 -25.64
C ARG A 29 17.38 -12.93 -24.13
N GLU A 30 17.84 -11.78 -23.67
CA GLU A 30 18.00 -11.47 -22.24
C GLU A 30 16.66 -11.22 -21.54
N ILE A 31 15.70 -10.57 -22.20
CA ILE A 31 14.37 -10.29 -21.60
C ILE A 31 13.40 -11.47 -21.69
N ARG A 32 13.57 -12.36 -22.68
CA ARG A 32 12.72 -13.55 -22.86
C ARG A 32 12.49 -14.35 -21.58
N PRO A 33 13.54 -14.82 -20.86
CA PRO A 33 13.31 -15.60 -19.65
C PRO A 33 12.51 -14.82 -18.61
N ILE A 34 12.72 -13.49 -18.49
CA ILE A 34 12.02 -12.60 -17.54
C ILE A 34 10.52 -12.62 -17.83
N ILE A 35 10.13 -12.42 -19.08
CA ILE A 35 8.73 -12.39 -19.51
C ILE A 35 8.06 -13.75 -19.27
N LEU A 36 8.73 -14.86 -19.58
CA LEU A 36 8.18 -16.20 -19.34
C LEU A 36 7.95 -16.47 -17.85
N ALA A 37 8.86 -16.04 -16.98
CA ALA A 37 8.64 -16.19 -15.54
C ALA A 37 7.55 -15.25 -14.99
N ASN A 38 7.38 -14.09 -15.61
CA ASN A 38 6.27 -13.20 -15.29
C ASN A 38 4.93 -13.79 -15.73
N LEU A 39 4.89 -14.48 -16.88
CA LEU A 39 3.74 -15.23 -17.36
C LEU A 39 3.35 -16.33 -16.37
N ASP A 40 4.31 -17.14 -15.94
CA ASP A 40 4.08 -18.21 -14.95
C ASP A 40 3.57 -17.68 -13.61
N LYS A 41 3.99 -16.47 -13.23
CA LYS A 41 3.53 -15.77 -12.02
C LYS A 41 2.23 -14.98 -12.20
N GLY A 42 1.58 -15.08 -13.38
CA GLY A 42 0.31 -14.39 -13.67
C GLY A 42 0.44 -12.87 -13.86
N ARG A 43 1.65 -12.32 -13.94
CA ARG A 43 1.87 -10.86 -14.07
C ARG A 43 1.46 -10.32 -15.43
N VAL A 44 1.62 -11.13 -16.49
CA VAL A 44 1.14 -10.81 -17.84
C VAL A 44 -0.37 -10.64 -17.84
N GLN A 45 -1.12 -11.61 -17.29
CA GLN A 45 -2.57 -11.53 -17.20
C GLN A 45 -3.01 -10.31 -16.40
N PHE A 46 -2.40 -10.07 -15.23
CA PHE A 46 -2.70 -8.91 -14.40
C PHE A 46 -2.46 -7.56 -15.12
N PHE A 47 -1.49 -7.50 -16.04
CA PHE A 47 -1.28 -6.30 -16.85
C PHE A 47 -2.41 -6.11 -17.85
N LEU A 48 -2.78 -7.17 -18.58
CA LEU A 48 -3.85 -7.13 -19.59
C LEU A 48 -5.21 -6.82 -18.96
N ASP A 49 -5.48 -7.30 -17.74
CA ASP A 49 -6.74 -7.04 -17.04
C ASP A 49 -6.96 -5.57 -16.66
N LYS A 50 -5.96 -4.70 -16.81
CA LYS A 50 -6.08 -3.26 -16.49
C LYS A 50 -6.83 -2.46 -17.55
N SER A 51 -6.84 -2.93 -18.80
CA SER A 51 -7.50 -2.24 -19.92
C SER A 51 -7.79 -3.22 -21.05
N GLU A 52 -8.97 -3.14 -21.65
CA GLU A 52 -9.34 -3.96 -22.82
C GLU A 52 -8.45 -3.67 -24.04
N ASP A 53 -7.83 -2.49 -24.10
CA ASP A 53 -6.95 -2.09 -25.20
C ASP A 53 -5.57 -2.74 -25.13
N TYR A 54 -5.14 -3.22 -23.95
CA TYR A 54 -3.80 -3.74 -23.75
C TYR A 54 -3.60 -5.11 -24.40
N GLN A 55 -2.51 -5.21 -25.15
CA GLN A 55 -2.08 -6.43 -25.83
C GLN A 55 -0.82 -7.01 -25.18
N VAL A 56 -0.54 -8.27 -25.48
CA VAL A 56 0.69 -8.93 -25.01
C VAL A 56 1.94 -8.19 -25.48
N GLU A 57 1.91 -7.63 -26.69
CA GLU A 57 3.00 -6.81 -27.22
C GLU A 57 3.30 -5.61 -26.33
N ASP A 58 2.27 -4.91 -25.83
CA ASP A 58 2.44 -3.77 -24.91
C ASP A 58 3.18 -4.19 -23.64
N TYR A 59 2.87 -5.37 -23.10
CA TYR A 59 3.56 -5.89 -21.92
C TYR A 59 5.03 -6.22 -22.22
N VAL A 60 5.32 -6.84 -23.37
CA VAL A 60 6.70 -7.16 -23.78
C VAL A 60 7.53 -5.88 -23.93
N TRP A 61 6.97 -4.86 -24.58
CA TRP A 61 7.62 -3.55 -24.70
C TRP A 61 7.76 -2.83 -23.36
N HIS A 62 6.76 -2.90 -22.50
CA HIS A 62 6.82 -2.36 -21.15
C HIS A 62 7.98 -2.98 -20.35
N VAL A 63 8.17 -4.30 -20.46
CA VAL A 63 9.32 -5.00 -19.87
C VAL A 63 10.65 -4.59 -20.51
N ALA A 64 10.69 -4.46 -21.84
CA ALA A 64 11.90 -4.02 -22.54
C ALA A 64 12.36 -2.63 -22.08
N VAL A 65 11.44 -1.66 -21.97
CA VAL A 65 11.74 -0.29 -21.52
C VAL A 65 12.30 -0.30 -20.10
N HIS A 66 11.68 -1.04 -19.19
CA HIS A 66 12.14 -1.14 -17.80
C HIS A 66 13.45 -1.91 -17.68
N TYR A 67 13.69 -2.92 -18.52
CA TYR A 67 14.96 -3.62 -18.58
C TYR A 67 16.09 -2.67 -18.96
N GLU A 68 15.93 -1.88 -20.03
CA GLU A 68 16.91 -0.89 -20.44
C GLU A 68 17.19 0.15 -19.34
N GLN A 69 16.14 0.60 -18.64
CA GLN A 69 16.25 1.57 -17.56
C GLN A 69 16.94 1.01 -16.31
N TRP A 70 16.53 -0.17 -15.84
CA TRP A 70 16.89 -0.65 -14.51
C TRP A 70 18.00 -1.69 -14.50
N GLN A 71 18.26 -2.38 -15.62
CA GLN A 71 19.29 -3.43 -15.65
C GLN A 71 20.69 -2.95 -15.23
N PRO A 72 21.17 -1.75 -15.61
CA PRO A 72 22.47 -1.26 -15.13
C PRO A 72 22.53 -1.15 -13.61
N TYR A 73 21.46 -0.65 -12.99
CA TYR A 73 21.37 -0.50 -11.53
C TYR A 73 21.27 -1.85 -10.82
N LEU A 74 20.46 -2.78 -11.35
CA LEU A 74 20.38 -4.14 -10.81
C LEU A 74 21.70 -4.90 -10.96
N HIS A 75 22.44 -4.67 -12.04
CA HIS A 75 23.78 -5.24 -12.22
C HIS A 75 24.77 -4.74 -11.16
N GLN A 76 24.76 -3.44 -10.86
CA GLN A 76 25.57 -2.87 -9.77
C GLN A 76 25.23 -3.52 -8.43
N LEU A 77 23.95 -3.68 -8.11
CA LEU A 77 23.51 -4.25 -6.84
C LEU A 77 23.75 -5.77 -6.74
N GLN A 78 23.25 -6.54 -7.70
CA GLN A 78 23.15 -8.00 -7.60
C GLN A 78 24.36 -8.75 -8.15
N VAL A 79 25.10 -8.16 -9.09
CA VAL A 79 26.26 -8.82 -9.73
C VAL A 79 27.57 -8.25 -9.24
N MET A 80 27.72 -6.92 -9.26
CA MET A 80 28.97 -6.27 -8.84
C MET A 80 29.08 -6.15 -7.31
N GLY A 81 27.95 -6.12 -6.60
CA GLY A 81 27.94 -5.85 -5.16
C GLY A 81 28.48 -4.45 -4.84
N ASP A 82 28.18 -3.46 -5.69
CA ASP A 82 28.71 -2.10 -5.57
C ASP A 82 28.30 -1.47 -4.24
N ALA A 83 29.30 -1.14 -3.42
CA ALA A 83 29.09 -0.64 -2.06
C ALA A 83 28.32 0.69 -2.05
N VAL A 84 28.61 1.59 -2.99
CA VAL A 84 27.97 2.92 -3.04
C VAL A 84 26.49 2.79 -3.40
N ALA A 85 26.15 1.95 -4.37
CA ALA A 85 24.78 1.65 -4.75
C ALA A 85 24.02 0.98 -3.60
N TRP A 86 24.66 0.05 -2.88
CA TRP A 86 24.09 -0.61 -1.72
C TRP A 86 23.88 0.34 -0.54
N ASP A 87 24.85 1.19 -0.20
CA ASP A 87 24.73 2.17 0.88
C ASP A 87 23.57 3.13 0.63
N SER A 88 23.46 3.63 -0.61
CA SER A 88 22.34 4.50 -1.02
C SER A 88 20.99 3.81 -0.87
N LEU A 89 20.89 2.55 -1.33
CA LEU A 89 19.67 1.76 -1.19
C LEU A 89 19.37 1.44 0.28
N TYR A 90 20.38 1.12 1.07
CA TYR A 90 20.23 0.73 2.47
C TYR A 90 19.65 1.88 3.29
N ILE A 91 20.14 3.11 3.09
CA ILE A 91 19.59 4.32 3.71
C ILE A 91 18.10 4.51 3.32
N LYS A 92 17.74 4.28 2.04
CA LYS A 92 16.33 4.35 1.61
C LYS A 92 15.47 3.29 2.33
N LEU A 93 15.96 2.05 2.41
CA LEU A 93 15.25 0.94 3.06
C LEU A 93 15.03 1.21 4.55
N GLN A 94 16.05 1.67 5.27
CA GLN A 94 15.95 2.07 6.68
C GLN A 94 14.89 3.17 6.87
N LYS A 95 14.93 4.22 6.04
CA LYS A 95 13.96 5.32 6.10
C LYS A 95 12.54 4.84 5.81
N TRP A 96 12.35 3.96 4.84
CA TRP A 96 11.03 3.38 4.56
C TRP A 96 10.54 2.49 5.69
N ALA A 97 11.40 1.67 6.28
CA ALA A 97 11.07 0.80 7.39
C ALA A 97 10.68 1.58 8.64
N TYR A 98 11.51 2.56 9.02
CA TYR A 98 11.24 3.44 10.15
C TYR A 98 9.88 4.15 10.01
N ASN A 99 9.61 4.73 8.84
CA ASN A 99 8.34 5.42 8.59
C ASN A 99 7.13 4.46 8.59
N HIS A 100 7.31 3.22 8.14
CA HIS A 100 6.24 2.23 8.19
C HIS A 100 5.92 1.81 9.64
N LEU A 101 6.95 1.50 10.43
CA LEU A 101 6.81 1.15 11.86
C LEU A 101 6.17 2.29 12.65
N LEU A 102 6.58 3.54 12.39
CA LEU A 102 6.00 4.74 13.00
C LEU A 102 4.50 4.87 12.69
N ARG A 103 4.11 4.72 11.41
CA ARG A 103 2.69 4.79 11.00
C ARG A 103 1.83 3.67 11.58
N LYS A 104 2.43 2.51 11.87
CA LYS A 104 1.75 1.36 12.49
C LYS A 104 1.71 1.46 14.02
N ASN A 105 2.20 2.56 14.59
CA ASN A 105 2.35 2.74 16.03
C ASN A 105 3.05 1.54 16.71
N PHE A 106 4.06 0.98 16.04
CA PHE A 106 4.79 -0.17 16.55
C PHE A 106 5.47 0.20 17.88
N PRO A 107 5.27 -0.60 18.95
CA PRO A 107 5.72 -0.28 20.30
C PRO A 107 7.25 -0.21 20.37
N GLY A 108 7.76 0.57 21.33
CA GLY A 108 9.20 0.74 21.55
C GLY A 108 9.63 2.20 21.57
N SER A 109 10.83 2.43 22.11
CA SER A 109 11.47 3.75 22.10
C SER A 109 11.86 4.16 20.68
N LEU A 110 12.26 5.43 20.49
CA LEU A 110 12.82 5.90 19.22
C LEU A 110 14.06 5.09 18.81
N GLU A 111 14.90 4.73 19.77
CA GLU A 111 16.12 3.94 19.55
C GLU A 111 15.79 2.50 19.15
N THR A 112 14.87 1.83 19.86
CA THR A 112 14.42 0.47 19.51
C THR A 112 13.82 0.44 18.10
N ARG A 113 12.98 1.42 17.76
CA ARG A 113 12.38 1.51 16.42
C ARG A 113 13.43 1.73 15.32
N PHE A 114 14.48 2.51 15.61
CA PHE A 114 15.58 2.68 14.66
C PHE A 114 16.31 1.35 14.45
N GLN A 115 16.60 0.61 15.52
CA GLN A 115 17.21 -0.71 15.41
C GLN A 115 16.32 -1.69 14.62
N ASP A 116 15.02 -1.74 14.90
CA ASP A 116 14.06 -2.56 14.13
C ASP A 116 14.06 -2.21 12.64
N ALA A 117 14.16 -0.93 12.31
CA ALA A 117 14.24 -0.47 10.93
C ALA A 117 15.54 -0.90 10.24
N VAL A 118 16.68 -0.86 10.95
CA VAL A 118 17.97 -1.36 10.47
C VAL A 118 17.92 -2.85 10.20
N ASP A 119 17.36 -3.64 11.12
CA ASP A 119 17.22 -5.09 10.98
C ASP A 119 16.31 -5.46 9.81
N CYS A 120 15.16 -4.79 9.69
CA CYS A 120 14.24 -4.96 8.56
C CYS A 120 14.90 -4.60 7.23
N ALA A 121 15.67 -3.50 7.18
CA ALA A 121 16.41 -3.11 5.99
C ALA A 121 17.46 -4.16 5.61
N GLY A 122 18.19 -4.72 6.58
CA GLY A 122 19.18 -5.78 6.36
C GLY A 122 18.54 -7.05 5.78
N MET A 123 17.43 -7.49 6.36
CA MET A 123 16.67 -8.63 5.83
C MET A 123 16.11 -8.37 4.43
N ALA A 124 15.62 -7.16 4.15
CA ALA A 124 15.14 -6.79 2.84
C ALA A 124 16.27 -6.76 1.80
N ALA A 125 17.43 -6.21 2.15
CA ALA A 125 18.63 -6.20 1.30
C ALA A 125 19.07 -7.63 0.93
N GLY A 126 19.13 -8.54 1.91
CA GLY A 126 19.45 -9.95 1.65
C GLY A 126 18.45 -10.66 0.72
N ARG A 127 17.16 -10.31 0.81
CA ARG A 127 16.13 -10.80 -0.13
C ARG A 127 16.31 -10.20 -1.51
N LEU A 128 16.56 -8.88 -1.60
CA LEU A 128 16.76 -8.16 -2.85
C LEU A 128 17.95 -8.71 -3.64
N LEU A 129 19.04 -9.07 -2.96
CA LEU A 129 20.22 -9.66 -3.60
C LEU A 129 19.90 -10.91 -4.43
N ASN A 130 18.97 -11.73 -3.94
CA ASN A 130 18.60 -13.02 -4.55
C ASN A 130 17.26 -12.96 -5.31
N ALA A 131 16.57 -11.82 -5.26
CA ALA A 131 15.24 -11.69 -5.83
C ALA A 131 15.32 -11.45 -7.34
N ARG A 132 14.49 -12.18 -8.07
CA ARG A 132 14.29 -11.94 -9.49
C ARG A 132 13.43 -10.69 -9.69
N PHE A 133 14.04 -9.62 -10.19
CA PHE A 133 13.33 -8.40 -10.56
C PHE A 133 12.45 -8.67 -11.81
N PRO A 134 11.16 -8.30 -11.80
CA PRO A 134 10.24 -8.61 -12.89
C PRO A 134 10.33 -7.64 -14.07
N TYR A 135 10.96 -6.47 -13.90
CA TYR A 135 11.06 -5.42 -14.92
C TYR A 135 9.71 -5.00 -15.52
N ASP A 136 8.58 -5.17 -14.83
CA ASP A 136 7.28 -4.64 -15.26
C ASP A 136 6.78 -3.51 -14.34
N THR A 137 7.68 -2.99 -13.52
CA THR A 137 7.45 -1.89 -12.59
C THR A 137 8.78 -1.23 -12.26
N ALA A 138 8.74 -0.01 -11.72
CA ALA A 138 9.96 0.66 -11.25
C ALA A 138 10.58 -0.08 -10.05
N PHE A 139 11.89 0.09 -9.88
CA PHE A 139 12.63 -0.61 -8.82
C PHE A 139 12.15 -0.24 -7.41
N ASP A 140 12.03 1.06 -7.10
CA ASP A 140 11.70 1.53 -5.74
C ASP A 140 10.34 0.97 -5.23
N PRO A 141 9.23 1.01 -5.98
CA PRO A 141 7.96 0.37 -5.56
C PRO A 141 8.06 -1.14 -5.33
N TRP A 142 8.80 -1.85 -6.17
CA TRP A 142 9.01 -3.29 -6.02
C TRP A 142 9.83 -3.61 -4.76
N ALA A 143 10.94 -2.90 -4.55
CA ALA A 143 11.77 -3.05 -3.36
C ALA A 143 10.98 -2.70 -2.09
N HIS A 144 10.15 -1.67 -2.15
CA HIS A 144 9.25 -1.30 -1.05
C HIS A 144 8.25 -2.41 -0.72
N THR A 145 7.72 -3.11 -1.73
CA THR A 145 6.81 -4.25 -1.53
C THR A 145 7.51 -5.40 -0.80
N LEU A 146 8.75 -5.73 -1.18
CA LEU A 146 9.56 -6.74 -0.48
C LEU A 146 9.83 -6.35 0.98
N LEU A 147 10.15 -5.07 1.20
CA LEU A 147 10.37 -4.53 2.54
C LEU A 147 9.10 -4.63 3.41
N GLN A 148 7.92 -4.33 2.88
CA GLN A 148 6.67 -4.48 3.62
C GLN A 148 6.43 -5.91 4.10
N PHE A 149 6.76 -6.92 3.28
CA PHE A 149 6.66 -8.32 3.72
C PHE A 149 7.63 -8.67 4.84
N VAL A 150 8.84 -8.08 4.83
CA VAL A 150 9.81 -8.24 5.93
C VAL A 150 9.29 -7.59 7.20
N ILE A 151 8.82 -6.35 7.11
CA ILE A 151 8.29 -5.60 8.26
C ILE A 151 7.07 -6.31 8.86
N ALA A 152 6.13 -6.77 8.03
CA ALA A 152 4.97 -7.52 8.51
C ALA A 152 5.38 -8.79 9.27
N LYS A 153 6.40 -9.52 8.75
CA LYS A 153 6.94 -10.70 9.43
C LYS A 153 7.63 -10.33 10.76
N HIS A 154 8.37 -9.22 10.79
CA HIS A 154 9.01 -8.70 12.00
C HIS A 154 7.98 -8.35 13.07
N ILE A 155 6.99 -7.53 12.70
CA ILE A 155 5.88 -7.13 13.57
C ILE A 155 5.17 -8.36 14.16
N ASN A 156 4.80 -9.33 13.31
CA ASN A 156 4.12 -10.54 13.77
C ASN A 156 4.99 -11.38 14.72
N LYS A 157 6.30 -11.44 14.48
CA LYS A 157 7.24 -12.15 15.35
C LYS A 157 7.32 -11.49 16.73
N GLU A 158 7.45 -10.17 16.77
CA GLU A 158 7.55 -9.44 18.04
C GLU A 158 6.23 -9.49 18.82
N TYR A 159 5.07 -9.31 18.17
CA TYR A 159 3.77 -9.48 18.85
C TYR A 159 3.58 -10.90 19.39
N LYS A 160 4.08 -11.92 18.69
CA LYS A 160 4.03 -13.30 19.20
C LYS A 160 4.87 -13.45 20.48
N LYS A 161 6.08 -12.87 20.54
CA LYS A 161 6.90 -12.87 21.77
C LYS A 161 6.21 -12.15 22.92
N LEU A 162 5.58 -11.01 22.65
CA LEU A 162 4.79 -10.26 23.63
C LEU A 162 3.63 -11.10 24.18
N ASN A 163 2.92 -11.84 23.32
CA ASN A 163 1.83 -12.73 23.75
C ASN A 163 2.30 -13.98 24.50
N GLU A 164 3.54 -14.43 24.28
CA GLU A 164 4.13 -15.60 24.96
C GLU A 164 4.78 -15.23 26.31
N GLN A 165 5.01 -13.94 26.57
CA GLN A 165 5.35 -13.47 27.91
C GLN A 165 4.09 -13.56 28.77
N ILE A 166 4.01 -14.62 29.58
CA ILE A 166 3.05 -14.72 30.68
C ILE A 166 3.33 -13.51 31.58
N VAL A 167 2.47 -12.50 31.51
CA VAL A 167 2.46 -11.42 32.48
C VAL A 167 1.86 -12.02 33.75
N GLU A 168 2.61 -12.03 34.85
CA GLU A 168 2.04 -12.23 36.19
C GLU A 168 1.07 -11.06 36.44
N LEU A 169 -0.22 -11.30 36.19
CA LEU A 169 -1.30 -10.35 36.42
C LEU A 169 -1.41 -9.92 37.89
N ASP A 170 -0.85 -10.74 38.79
CA ASP A 170 -0.85 -10.55 40.23
C ASP A 170 -0.02 -9.32 40.68
N ALA A 171 0.89 -8.81 39.83
CA ALA A 171 1.66 -7.60 40.11
C ALA A 171 0.92 -6.28 39.79
N PHE A 172 -0.28 -6.37 39.20
CA PHE A 172 -1.07 -5.23 38.70
C PHE A 172 -2.56 -5.32 39.13
N GLU A 173 -2.80 -5.70 40.39
CA GLU A 173 -4.12 -5.64 41.02
C GLU A 173 -4.73 -4.23 40.85
N GLY A 174 -5.92 -4.14 40.24
CA GLY A 174 -6.65 -2.89 40.00
C GLY A 174 -6.52 -2.27 38.60
N TRP A 175 -5.60 -2.73 37.74
CA TRP A 175 -5.47 -2.19 36.38
C TRP A 175 -6.49 -2.77 35.39
N THR A 176 -6.95 -4.01 35.63
CA THR A 176 -8.05 -4.63 34.89
C THR A 176 -9.35 -3.82 34.94
N GLU A 177 -9.55 -3.01 35.98
CA GLU A 177 -10.70 -2.10 36.12
C GLU A 177 -10.53 -0.79 35.31
N LEU A 178 -9.30 -0.45 34.92
CA LEU A 178 -8.97 0.70 34.06
C LEU A 178 -8.96 0.35 32.56
N PHE A 179 -8.85 -0.94 32.23
CA PHE A 179 -8.93 -1.41 30.85
C PHE A 179 -10.40 -1.54 30.43
N VAL A 180 -10.86 -0.61 29.59
CA VAL A 180 -12.16 -0.71 28.91
C VAL A 180 -12.05 -1.78 27.83
N ASP A 181 -12.93 -2.80 27.85
CA ASP A 181 -13.04 -3.75 26.74
C ASP A 181 -13.47 -2.95 25.48
N PRO A 182 -12.70 -2.97 24.37
CA PRO A 182 -13.07 -2.26 23.16
C PRO A 182 -14.40 -2.75 22.55
N LYS A 183 -14.91 -3.93 22.96
CA LYS A 183 -16.25 -4.41 22.63
C LYS A 183 -17.35 -3.86 23.55
N THR A 184 -16.97 -3.28 24.69
CA THR A 184 -17.83 -2.55 25.63
C THR A 184 -17.53 -1.06 25.61
N LEU A 185 -17.27 -0.49 24.42
CA LEU A 185 -17.57 0.93 24.24
C LEU A 185 -18.99 1.14 24.77
N ASP A 186 -19.10 1.85 25.89
CA ASP A 186 -20.33 1.96 26.65
C ASP A 186 -21.44 2.35 25.68
N ALA A 187 -22.52 1.57 25.64
CA ALA A 187 -23.64 1.85 24.75
C ALA A 187 -24.15 3.28 24.98
N ALA A 188 -23.98 3.82 26.19
CA ALA A 188 -24.21 5.22 26.50
C ALA A 188 -23.21 6.16 25.80
N GLN A 189 -21.90 5.91 25.86
CA GLN A 189 -20.90 6.73 25.14
C GLN A 189 -21.06 6.67 23.61
N LEU A 190 -21.36 5.49 23.05
CA LEU A 190 -21.65 5.37 21.62
C LEU A 190 -22.94 6.09 21.24
N PHE A 191 -23.94 6.07 22.12
CA PHE A 191 -25.16 6.85 21.96
C PHE A 191 -24.85 8.34 22.00
N ASP A 192 -24.04 8.81 22.95
CA ASP A 192 -23.65 10.21 23.09
C ASP A 192 -22.83 10.69 21.87
N TYR A 193 -21.83 9.93 21.43
CA TYR A 193 -21.08 10.25 20.21
C TYR A 193 -21.95 10.26 18.97
N ARG A 194 -22.94 9.36 18.88
CA ARG A 194 -23.91 9.36 17.79
C ARG A 194 -24.79 10.61 17.84
N GLN A 195 -25.29 11.00 19.01
CA GLN A 195 -26.11 12.21 19.16
C GLN A 195 -25.31 13.48 18.85
N GLU A 196 -24.08 13.57 19.34
CA GLU A 196 -23.16 14.67 19.01
C GLU A 196 -22.92 14.73 17.50
N LEU A 197 -22.71 13.59 16.84
CA LEU A 197 -22.41 13.53 15.39
C LEU A 197 -23.61 13.98 14.57
N LEU A 198 -24.80 13.53 14.93
CA LEU A 198 -26.03 13.97 14.28
C LEU A 198 -26.26 15.47 14.49
N ALA A 199 -26.06 15.98 15.71
CA ALA A 199 -26.16 17.40 16.01
C ALA A 199 -25.13 18.25 15.24
N ALA A 200 -23.90 17.74 15.06
CA ALA A 200 -22.87 18.41 14.28
C ALA A 200 -23.18 18.41 12.76
N ILE A 201 -23.77 17.33 12.24
CA ILE A 201 -24.26 17.25 10.86
C ILE A 201 -25.39 18.26 10.65
N ASP A 202 -26.33 18.39 11.59
CA ASP A 202 -27.43 19.34 11.51
C ASP A 202 -26.98 20.80 11.52
N GLN A 203 -25.85 21.10 12.17
CA GLN A 203 -25.23 22.43 12.18
C GLN A 203 -24.52 22.81 10.87
N LEU A 204 -24.37 21.89 9.91
CA LEU A 204 -23.87 22.25 8.60
C LEU A 204 -24.84 23.23 7.92
N THR A 205 -24.33 24.37 7.46
CA THR A 205 -25.15 25.45 6.89
C THR A 205 -25.74 25.13 5.50
N SER A 206 -25.38 24.00 4.89
CA SER A 206 -25.79 23.66 3.52
C SER A 206 -26.44 22.29 3.50
N GLU A 207 -27.71 22.25 3.10
CA GLU A 207 -28.46 21.01 2.89
C GLU A 207 -27.77 20.10 1.87
N ALA A 208 -27.20 20.67 0.81
CA ALA A 208 -26.42 19.91 -0.16
C ALA A 208 -25.17 19.25 0.46
N ARG A 209 -24.57 19.84 1.50
CA ARG A 209 -23.43 19.23 2.21
C ARG A 209 -23.90 18.12 3.15
N LYS A 210 -25.01 18.32 3.86
CA LYS A 210 -25.63 17.30 4.71
C LYS A 210 -26.01 16.06 3.90
N GLU A 211 -26.65 16.28 2.75
CA GLU A 211 -27.11 15.21 1.87
C GLU A 211 -25.95 14.36 1.33
N VAL A 212 -24.83 14.98 0.93
CA VAL A 212 -23.62 14.25 0.50
C VAL A 212 -23.03 13.39 1.62
N ILE A 213 -22.97 13.91 2.85
CA ILE A 213 -22.49 13.15 4.01
C ILE A 213 -23.43 11.98 4.32
N TRP A 214 -24.74 12.22 4.31
CA TRP A 214 -25.75 11.20 4.58
C TRP A 214 -25.66 10.05 3.58
N ARG A 215 -25.75 10.37 2.28
CA ARG A 215 -25.72 9.36 1.21
C ARG A 215 -24.40 8.59 1.15
N HIS A 216 -23.28 9.25 1.43
CA HIS A 216 -21.99 8.57 1.35
C HIS A 216 -21.74 7.64 2.54
N TYR A 217 -21.99 8.09 3.77
CA TYR A 217 -21.59 7.35 4.97
C TYR A 217 -22.71 6.50 5.58
N PHE A 218 -23.97 6.88 5.41
CA PHE A 218 -25.12 6.13 5.96
C PHE A 218 -25.77 5.22 4.90
N GLU A 219 -25.81 5.64 3.63
CA GLU A 219 -26.34 4.81 2.54
C GLU A 219 -25.25 4.05 1.76
N GLY A 220 -23.97 4.33 2.00
CA GLY A 220 -22.84 3.66 1.36
C GLY A 220 -22.64 3.99 -0.13
N ARG A 221 -23.24 5.07 -0.64
CA ARG A 221 -23.16 5.47 -2.06
C ARG A 221 -21.79 6.04 -2.40
N SER A 222 -21.28 5.77 -3.59
CA SER A 222 -20.08 6.43 -4.10
C SER A 222 -20.35 7.90 -4.45
N LEU A 223 -19.32 8.75 -4.42
CA LEU A 223 -19.46 10.18 -4.78
C LEU A 223 -19.92 10.38 -6.24
N LYS A 224 -19.63 9.42 -7.12
CA LYS A 224 -20.09 9.41 -8.52
C LYS A 224 -21.61 9.15 -8.61
N GLU A 225 -22.12 8.19 -7.85
CA GLU A 225 -23.56 7.93 -7.78
C GLU A 225 -24.31 9.09 -7.14
N ILE A 226 -23.74 9.71 -6.09
CA ILE A 226 -24.30 10.91 -5.46
C ILE A 226 -24.37 12.07 -6.45
N ALA A 227 -23.34 12.25 -7.29
CA ALA A 227 -23.35 13.25 -8.35
C ALA A 227 -24.51 13.05 -9.34
N SER A 228 -24.77 11.81 -9.73
CA SER A 228 -25.94 11.47 -10.57
C SER A 228 -27.28 11.70 -9.86
N ILE A 229 -27.37 11.37 -8.56
CA ILE A 229 -28.61 11.54 -7.76
C ILE A 229 -28.93 13.03 -7.52
N MET A 230 -27.89 13.85 -7.29
CA MET A 230 -28.03 15.27 -6.98
C MET A 230 -28.06 16.17 -8.24
N ASP A 231 -28.04 15.59 -9.43
CA ASP A 231 -27.91 16.28 -10.73
C ASP A 231 -26.76 17.32 -10.72
N LYS A 232 -25.57 16.86 -10.29
CA LYS A 232 -24.35 17.68 -10.18
C LYS A 232 -23.18 17.00 -10.86
N SER A 233 -22.17 17.79 -11.23
CA SER A 233 -20.92 17.22 -11.74
C SER A 233 -20.18 16.47 -10.63
N PRO A 234 -19.44 15.37 -10.95
CA PRO A 234 -18.63 14.66 -9.98
C PRO A 234 -17.66 15.57 -9.22
N GLY A 235 -17.03 16.53 -9.90
CA GLY A 235 -16.13 17.50 -9.28
C GLY A 235 -16.83 18.43 -8.28
N ALA A 236 -18.08 18.81 -8.54
CA ALA A 236 -18.88 19.61 -7.60
C ALA A 236 -19.24 18.82 -6.34
N VAL A 237 -19.59 17.52 -6.47
CA VAL A 237 -19.86 16.64 -5.32
C VAL A 237 -18.59 16.34 -4.52
N HIS A 238 -17.45 16.13 -5.17
CA HIS A 238 -16.16 16.00 -4.48
C HIS A 238 -15.83 17.24 -3.65
N LYS A 239 -16.05 18.44 -4.20
CA LYS A 239 -15.84 19.70 -3.48
C LYS A 239 -16.83 19.85 -2.32
N LEU A 240 -18.10 19.50 -2.53
CA LEU A 240 -19.12 19.53 -1.47
C LEU A 240 -18.78 18.57 -0.33
N HIS A 241 -18.32 17.35 -0.65
CA HIS A 241 -17.88 16.35 0.34
C HIS A 241 -16.69 16.85 1.15
N PHE A 242 -15.67 17.39 0.46
CA PHE A 242 -14.48 17.94 1.12
C PHE A 242 -14.83 19.12 2.04
N ASP A 243 -15.63 20.07 1.54
CA ASP A 243 -16.06 21.23 2.32
C ASP A 243 -16.94 20.82 3.51
N ALA A 244 -17.80 19.81 3.33
CA ALA A 244 -18.63 19.27 4.39
C ALA A 244 -17.79 18.68 5.51
N LEU A 245 -16.80 17.83 5.20
CA LEU A 245 -15.90 17.25 6.20
C LEU A 245 -15.05 18.30 6.92
N LYS A 246 -14.57 19.31 6.18
CA LYS A 246 -13.81 20.43 6.76
C LYS A 246 -14.67 21.23 7.75
N ALA A 247 -15.92 21.50 7.40
CA ALA A 247 -16.87 22.18 8.28
C ALA A 247 -17.24 21.33 9.50
N LEU A 248 -17.53 20.04 9.30
CA LEU A 248 -17.84 19.08 10.37
C LEU A 248 -16.71 19.01 11.39
N ARG A 249 -15.45 18.93 10.93
CA ARG A 249 -14.29 18.90 11.82
C ARG A 249 -14.18 20.16 12.69
N LYS A 250 -14.50 21.33 12.12
CA LYS A 250 -14.49 22.60 12.86
C LYS A 250 -15.60 22.62 13.93
N ILE A 251 -16.81 22.21 13.56
CA ILE A 251 -17.96 22.15 14.48
C ILE A 251 -17.69 21.15 15.61
N TRP A 252 -17.18 19.96 15.26
CA TRP A 252 -16.86 18.89 16.20
C TRP A 252 -15.83 19.31 17.24
N ASN A 253 -14.72 19.92 16.79
CA ASN A 253 -13.67 20.37 17.69
C ASN A 253 -14.15 21.50 18.62
N SER A 254 -14.89 22.48 18.09
CA SER A 254 -15.46 23.56 18.90
C SER A 254 -16.53 23.09 19.90
N SER A 255 -17.15 21.93 19.69
CA SER A 255 -18.09 21.34 20.65
C SER A 255 -17.38 20.62 21.81
N ARG A 256 -16.17 20.10 21.57
CA ARG A 256 -15.35 19.40 22.59
C ARG A 256 -14.55 20.37 23.47
N ASP A 257 -14.05 21.46 22.89
CA ASP A 257 -13.36 22.53 23.66
C ASP A 257 -14.27 23.25 24.67
N LYS A 258 -15.59 23.02 24.64
CA LYS A 258 -16.55 23.57 25.62
C LYS A 258 -16.70 22.74 26.90
N TYR A 259 -16.12 21.54 26.94
CA TYR A 259 -16.21 20.62 28.07
C TYR A 259 -14.83 20.29 28.69
N GLU A 260 -13.78 21.02 28.29
CA GLU A 260 -12.49 21.14 28.99
C GLU A 260 -12.44 22.45 29.78
#